data_AF-A0A369QHZ5-F1
#
_entry.id   AF-A0A369QHZ5-F1
#
_cell.length_a   1.000
_cell.length_b   1.000
_cell.length_c   1.000
_cell.angle_alpha   90.00
_cell.angle_beta   90.00
_cell.angle_gamma   90.00
#
_symmetry.space_group_name_H-M   'P 1'
#
loop_
_entity.id
_entity.type
_entity.pdbx_description
1 polymer ?
#
loop_
_entity_poly.entity_id
_entity_poly.type
_entity_poly.pdbx_seq_one_letter_code
_entity_poly.pdbx_strand_id
1 'polypeptide(L)'
;MLRLTFLILFLLLVTFSRAAQPQDSLRTLLTQREQLVKDYQFYNAQNSNFWGKKSKKDLLRIIDTLKEIIRKDSEIINTIKISTLRKAATITVEQNKVAEQFKGNQLAVSNTIYDLRTQVANLENLQKSRQRRITELTHVAEQEQNKRTDRDKIIGLAGMLLIALLLYTLHLRRKLARVATKKQR
;
A
#
# COMPACT_ATOMS: atom_id res chain seq x y z
N MET A 1 38.03 0.24 -18.31
CA MET A 1 37.36 1.43 -17.72
C MET A 1 36.95 2.44 -18.81
N LEU A 2 37.86 2.97 -19.64
CA LEU A 2 37.55 4.01 -20.65
C LEU A 2 36.55 3.63 -21.76
N ARG A 3 36.47 2.35 -22.14
CA ARG A 3 35.51 1.85 -23.14
C ARG A 3 34.09 1.70 -22.60
N LEU A 4 33.94 1.46 -21.29
CA LEU A 4 32.65 1.28 -20.64
C LEU A 4 31.95 2.64 -20.42
N THR A 5 32.74 3.66 -20.07
CA THR A 5 32.25 5.05 -19.93
C THR A 5 31.79 5.64 -21.26
N PHE A 6 32.49 5.35 -22.37
CA PHE A 6 32.05 5.76 -23.71
C PHE A 6 30.74 5.11 -24.14
N LEU A 7 30.52 3.83 -23.79
CA LEU A 7 29.30 3.11 -24.15
C LEU A 7 28.09 3.60 -23.34
N ILE A 8 28.28 3.92 -22.06
CA ILE A 8 27.24 4.54 -21.21
C ILE A 8 26.93 5.96 -21.70
N LEU A 9 27.94 6.76 -22.06
CA LEU A 9 27.74 8.10 -22.63
C LEU A 9 27.00 8.05 -23.97
N PHE A 10 27.34 7.11 -24.84
CA PHE A 10 26.67 6.91 -26.12
C PHE A 10 25.21 6.45 -25.94
N LEU A 11 24.95 5.56 -24.98
CA LEU A 11 23.59 5.13 -24.64
C LEU A 11 22.75 6.30 -24.10
N LEU A 12 23.35 7.22 -23.36
CA LEU A 12 22.70 8.41 -22.79
C LEU A 12 22.42 9.49 -23.85
N LEU A 13 23.26 9.61 -24.89
CA LEU A 13 22.99 10.50 -26.03
C LEU A 13 21.85 9.97 -26.94
N VAL A 14 21.73 8.64 -27.10
CA VAL A 14 20.70 8.06 -27.97
C VAL A 14 19.29 8.18 -27.37
N THR A 15 19.16 8.21 -26.04
CA THR A 15 17.85 8.36 -25.37
C THR A 15 17.30 9.78 -25.41
N PHE A 16 18.17 10.81 -25.45
CA PHE A 16 17.74 12.22 -25.51
C PHE A 16 17.16 12.62 -26.87
N SER A 17 17.62 12.04 -27.97
CA SER A 17 17.21 12.43 -29.34
C SER A 17 15.77 12.00 -29.71
N ARG A 18 15.10 11.18 -28.90
CA ARG A 18 13.79 10.60 -29.26
C ARG A 18 12.58 11.41 -28.80
N ALA A 19 12.76 12.43 -27.96
CA ALA A 19 11.65 13.14 -27.32
C ALA A 19 11.10 14.37 -28.10
N ALA A 20 11.80 14.87 -29.13
CA ALA A 20 11.48 16.18 -29.73
C ALA A 20 10.61 16.18 -31.01
N GLN A 21 10.34 15.03 -31.62
CA GLN A 21 9.91 15.00 -33.04
C GLN A 21 8.53 15.61 -33.42
N PRO A 22 7.44 15.49 -32.62
CA PRO A 22 6.13 15.97 -33.08
C PRO A 22 5.90 17.48 -32.86
N GLN A 23 6.55 18.10 -31.87
CA GLN A 23 6.43 19.55 -31.65
C GLN A 23 7.28 20.36 -32.62
N ASP A 24 8.48 19.86 -32.96
CA ASP A 24 9.34 20.53 -33.93
C ASP A 24 8.77 20.52 -35.35
N SER A 25 8.12 19.42 -35.76
CA SER A 25 7.49 19.33 -37.08
C SER A 25 6.28 20.26 -37.24
N LEU A 26 5.45 20.42 -36.21
CA LEU A 26 4.37 21.41 -36.24
C LEU A 26 4.89 22.85 -36.25
N ARG A 27 5.91 23.14 -35.44
CA ARG A 27 6.53 24.47 -35.35
C ARG A 27 7.14 24.89 -36.68
N THR A 28 7.88 24.00 -37.33
CA THR A 28 8.48 24.25 -38.66
C THR A 28 7.42 24.49 -39.74
N LEU A 29 6.32 23.73 -39.75
CA LEU A 29 5.21 23.94 -40.68
C LEU A 29 4.53 25.31 -40.46
N LEU A 30 4.34 25.72 -39.21
CA LEU A 30 3.79 27.03 -38.87
C LEU A 30 4.70 28.17 -39.34
N THR A 31 6.01 28.07 -39.14
CA THR A 31 6.99 29.05 -39.63
C THR A 31 6.98 29.14 -41.16
N GLN A 32 6.94 28.00 -41.85
CA GLN A 32 6.86 27.95 -43.33
C GLN A 32 5.58 28.62 -43.84
N ARG A 33 4.45 28.37 -43.17
CA ARG A 33 3.16 28.99 -43.49
C ARG A 33 3.21 30.51 -43.27
N GLU A 34 3.83 30.97 -42.19
CA GLU A 34 3.98 32.40 -41.92
C GLU A 34 4.78 33.11 -43.03
N GLN A 35 5.85 32.48 -43.52
CA GLN A 35 6.62 33.01 -44.64
C GLN A 35 5.78 33.10 -45.92
N LEU A 36 5.02 32.06 -46.27
CA LEU A 36 4.15 32.07 -47.45
C LEU A 36 3.07 33.15 -47.37
N VAL A 37 2.54 33.42 -46.18
CA VAL A 37 1.57 34.51 -45.97
C VAL A 37 2.23 35.88 -46.18
N LYS A 38 3.47 36.07 -45.74
CA LYS A 38 4.24 37.30 -46.01
C LYS A 38 4.48 37.48 -47.51
N ASP A 39 4.84 36.40 -48.20
CA ASP A 39 5.04 36.42 -49.66
C ASP A 39 3.73 36.76 -50.39
N TYR A 40 2.61 36.17 -49.96
CA TYR A 40 1.28 36.50 -50.48
C TYR A 40 0.96 37.99 -50.26
N GLN A 41 1.18 38.53 -49.05
CA GLN A 41 0.95 39.94 -48.76
C GLN A 41 1.82 40.85 -49.64
N PHE A 42 3.08 40.48 -49.84
CA PHE A 42 4.00 41.20 -50.71
C PHE A 42 3.56 41.21 -52.17
N TYR A 43 3.18 40.06 -52.73
CA TYR A 43 2.63 39.98 -54.09
C TYR A 43 1.26 40.66 -54.19
N ASN A 44 0.50 40.66 -53.10
CA ASN A 44 -0.81 41.29 -53.07
C ASN A 44 -0.71 42.82 -53.00
N ALA A 45 0.31 43.37 -52.32
CA ALA A 45 0.56 44.80 -52.21
C ALA A 45 1.23 45.39 -53.47
N GLN A 46 1.91 44.57 -54.28
CA GLN A 46 2.43 45.01 -55.58
C GLN A 46 1.28 45.28 -56.56
N ASN A 47 0.98 46.56 -56.76
CA ASN A 47 0.23 47.04 -57.93
C ASN A 47 1.21 47.16 -59.10
N SER A 48 1.34 46.12 -59.94
CA SER A 48 2.16 46.24 -61.13
C SER A 48 1.41 46.90 -62.29
N ASN A 49 1.97 48.05 -62.69
CA ASN A 49 1.75 48.85 -63.90
C ASN A 49 0.55 49.82 -63.98
N PHE A 50 0.96 51.10 -64.10
CA PHE A 50 0.46 52.26 -64.86
C PHE A 50 -1.01 52.70 -64.76
N TRP A 51 -1.94 51.84 -64.37
CA TRP A 51 -3.38 52.17 -64.23
C TRP A 51 -4.01 51.52 -62.98
N GLY A 52 -3.19 51.09 -62.02
CA GLY A 52 -3.67 50.52 -60.75
C GLY A 52 -4.27 49.12 -60.83
N LYS A 53 -4.11 48.40 -61.95
CA LYS A 53 -4.62 47.03 -62.15
C LYS A 53 -3.48 46.02 -62.11
N LYS A 54 -3.67 44.90 -61.41
CA LYS A 54 -2.66 43.81 -61.34
C LYS A 54 -2.44 43.16 -62.70
N SER A 55 -1.17 42.89 -63.04
CA SER A 55 -0.81 42.08 -64.19
C SER A 55 -1.25 40.62 -64.02
N LYS A 56 -1.60 39.95 -65.14
CA LYS A 56 -1.91 38.51 -65.19
C LYS A 56 -0.80 37.65 -64.56
N LYS A 57 0.47 38.07 -64.68
CA LYS A 57 1.62 37.36 -64.09
C LYS A 57 1.61 37.42 -62.56
N ASP A 58 1.20 38.52 -61.98
CA ASP A 58 1.13 38.67 -60.52
C ASP A 58 -0.06 37.92 -59.93
N LEU A 59 -1.19 37.90 -60.66
CA LEU A 59 -2.33 37.05 -60.31
C LEU A 59 -1.94 35.57 -60.29
N LEU A 60 -1.15 35.09 -61.25
CA LEU A 60 -0.65 33.71 -61.25
C LEU A 60 0.25 33.42 -60.05
N ARG A 61 1.18 34.31 -59.72
CA ARG A 61 2.04 34.18 -58.53
C ARG A 61 1.23 34.12 -57.24
N ILE A 62 0.24 35.00 -57.10
CA ILE A 62 -0.67 35.02 -55.95
C ILE A 62 -1.41 33.68 -55.84
N ILE A 63 -1.96 33.17 -56.94
CA ILE A 63 -2.67 31.89 -56.97
C ILE A 63 -1.74 30.75 -56.55
N ASP A 64 -0.51 30.72 -57.05
CA ASP A 64 0.45 29.66 -56.71
C ASP A 64 0.90 29.74 -55.24
N THR A 65 1.13 30.94 -54.70
CA THR A 65 1.39 31.12 -53.26
C THR A 65 0.20 30.67 -52.42
N LEU A 66 -1.03 30.98 -52.82
CA LEU A 66 -2.24 30.54 -52.12
C LEU A 66 -2.40 29.02 -52.14
N LYS A 67 -2.08 28.35 -53.26
CA LYS A 67 -2.07 26.87 -53.32
C LYS A 67 -1.08 26.26 -52.34
N GLU A 68 0.12 26.83 -52.24
CA GLU A 68 1.13 26.37 -51.28
C GLU A 68 0.70 26.59 -49.83
N ILE A 69 0.04 27.73 -49.52
CA ILE A 69 -0.55 27.97 -48.20
C ILE A 69 -1.58 26.89 -47.87
N ILE A 70 -2.52 26.60 -48.77
CA ILE A 70 -3.56 25.57 -48.57
C ILE A 70 -2.94 24.19 -48.34
N ARG A 71 -1.88 23.86 -49.09
CA ARG A 71 -1.14 22.61 -48.91
C ARG A 71 -0.51 22.54 -47.51
N LYS A 72 0.12 23.63 -47.06
CA LYS A 72 0.73 23.71 -45.72
C LYS A 72 -0.31 23.65 -44.60
N ASP A 73 -1.44 24.32 -44.76
CA ASP A 73 -2.55 24.25 -43.80
C ASP A 73 -3.09 22.82 -43.69
N SER A 74 -3.17 22.08 -44.80
CA SER A 74 -3.56 20.65 -44.80
C SER A 74 -2.55 19.76 -44.08
N GLU A 75 -1.25 20.00 -44.29
CA GLU A 75 -0.16 19.32 -43.56
C GLU A 75 -0.24 19.60 -42.05
N ILE A 76 -0.48 20.86 -41.66
CA ILE A 76 -0.64 21.27 -40.25
C ILE A 76 -1.82 20.54 -39.60
N ILE A 77 -2.98 20.53 -40.26
CA ILE A 77 -4.19 19.86 -39.75
C ILE A 77 -3.93 18.37 -39.56
N ASN A 78 -3.26 17.71 -40.51
CA ASN A 78 -2.93 16.29 -40.41
C ASN A 78 -1.98 16.00 -39.24
N THR A 79 -0.94 16.81 -39.05
CA THR A 79 -0.02 16.67 -37.92
C THR A 79 -0.73 16.85 -36.59
N ILE A 80 -1.62 17.84 -36.48
CA ILE A 80 -2.44 18.04 -35.28
C ILE A 80 -3.32 16.81 -35.02
N LYS A 81 -4.07 16.33 -36.02
CA LYS A 81 -4.94 15.14 -35.89
C LYS A 81 -4.17 13.90 -35.43
N ILE A 82 -3.00 13.65 -36.01
CA ILE A 82 -2.15 12.53 -35.61
C ILE A 82 -1.69 12.71 -34.16
N SER A 83 -1.29 13.91 -33.76
CA SER A 83 -0.86 14.20 -32.38
C SER A 83 -1.99 13.99 -31.36
N THR A 84 -3.22 14.42 -31.69
CA THR A 84 -4.38 14.27 -30.81
C THR A 84 -4.81 12.81 -30.70
N LEU A 85 -4.80 12.06 -31.81
CA LEU A 85 -5.10 10.63 -31.79
C LEU A 85 -4.09 9.85 -30.96
N ARG A 86 -2.79 10.15 -31.09
CA ARG A 86 -1.75 9.54 -30.26
C ARG A 86 -1.95 9.85 -28.78
N LYS A 87 -2.20 11.12 -28.42
CA LYS A 87 -2.47 11.51 -27.03
C LYS A 87 -3.70 10.80 -26.48
N ALA A 88 -4.79 10.75 -27.23
CA ALA A 88 -6.01 10.04 -26.82
C ALA A 88 -5.73 8.54 -26.60
N ALA A 89 -5.03 7.89 -27.52
CA ALA A 89 -4.66 6.48 -27.37
C ALA A 89 -3.77 6.25 -26.13
N THR A 90 -2.78 7.11 -25.88
CA THR A 90 -1.93 7.03 -24.68
C THR A 90 -2.73 7.19 -23.40
N ILE A 91 -3.61 8.21 -23.33
CA ILE A 91 -4.47 8.45 -22.16
C ILE A 91 -5.35 7.24 -21.89
N THR A 92 -5.99 6.66 -22.91
CA THR A 92 -6.84 5.47 -22.75
C THR A 92 -6.04 4.27 -22.24
N VAL A 93 -4.83 4.04 -22.77
CA VAL A 93 -3.96 2.95 -22.31
C VAL A 93 -3.50 3.18 -20.87
N GLU A 94 -3.14 4.41 -20.50
CA GLU A 94 -2.77 4.75 -19.12
C GLU A 94 -3.94 4.57 -18.16
N GLN A 95 -5.14 5.05 -18.53
CA GLN A 95 -6.36 4.85 -17.73
C GLN A 95 -6.67 3.37 -17.53
N ASN A 96 -6.57 2.56 -18.58
CA ASN A 96 -6.78 1.11 -18.47
C ASN A 96 -5.73 0.46 -17.56
N LYS A 97 -4.46 0.83 -17.68
CA LYS A 97 -3.40 0.33 -16.78
C LYS A 97 -3.66 0.69 -15.33
N VAL A 98 -4.04 1.93 -15.06
CA VAL A 98 -4.37 2.41 -13.72
C VAL A 98 -5.59 1.65 -13.16
N ALA A 99 -6.64 1.46 -13.96
CA ALA A 99 -7.81 0.69 -13.56
C ALA A 99 -7.48 -0.76 -13.21
N GLU A 100 -6.65 -1.44 -14.02
CA GLU A 100 -6.18 -2.80 -13.73
C GLU A 100 -5.28 -2.86 -12.49
N GLN A 101 -4.43 -1.86 -12.26
CA GLN A 101 -3.66 -1.74 -11.02
C GLN A 101 -4.56 -1.56 -9.79
N PHE A 102 -5.60 -0.72 -9.88
CA PHE A 102 -6.56 -0.55 -8.79
C PHE A 102 -7.30 -1.86 -8.48
N LYS A 103 -7.77 -2.59 -9.50
CA LYS A 103 -8.40 -3.90 -9.30
C LYS A 103 -7.43 -4.90 -8.66
N GLY A 104 -6.20 -4.98 -9.15
CA GLY A 104 -5.17 -5.85 -8.60
C GLY A 104 -4.87 -5.53 -7.14
N ASN A 105 -4.72 -4.25 -6.80
CA ASN A 105 -4.49 -3.79 -5.43
C ASN A 105 -5.69 -4.09 -4.53
N GLN A 106 -6.93 -3.88 -5.02
CA GLN A 106 -8.14 -4.19 -4.26
C GLN A 106 -8.24 -5.69 -3.94
N LEU A 107 -7.95 -6.55 -4.92
CA LEU A 107 -7.90 -8.00 -4.71
C LEU A 107 -6.81 -8.39 -3.72
N ALA A 108 -5.61 -7.82 -3.84
CA ALA A 108 -4.51 -8.06 -2.91
C ALA A 108 -4.88 -7.67 -1.47
N VAL A 109 -5.42 -6.46 -1.28
CA VAL A 109 -5.89 -5.99 0.03
C VAL A 109 -6.99 -6.88 0.59
N SER A 110 -7.96 -7.29 -0.24
CA SER A 110 -9.02 -8.20 0.18
C SER A 110 -8.46 -9.56 0.65
N ASN A 111 -7.49 -10.10 -0.07
CA ASN A 111 -6.84 -11.36 0.31
C ASN A 111 -6.07 -11.21 1.62
N THR A 112 -5.34 -10.10 1.81
CA THR A 112 -4.63 -9.82 3.07
C THR A 112 -5.61 -9.68 4.24
N ILE A 113 -6.75 -9.00 4.06
CA ILE A 113 -7.78 -8.87 5.09
C ILE A 113 -8.36 -10.25 5.46
N TYR A 114 -8.62 -11.09 4.47
CA TYR A 114 -9.13 -12.44 4.71
C TYR A 114 -8.13 -13.32 5.48
N ASP A 115 -6.85 -13.27 5.10
CA ASP A 115 -5.79 -13.99 5.80
C ASP A 115 -5.62 -13.49 7.25
N LEU A 116 -5.56 -12.17 7.45
CA LEU A 116 -5.51 -11.56 8.78
C LEU A 116 -6.70 -11.98 9.65
N ARG A 117 -7.92 -12.01 9.08
CA ARG A 117 -9.11 -12.47 9.80
C ARG A 117 -8.97 -13.93 10.25
N THR A 118 -8.41 -14.78 9.39
CA THR A 118 -8.17 -16.19 9.70
C THR A 118 -7.13 -16.35 10.80
N GLN A 119 -6.05 -15.56 10.75
CA GLN A 119 -5.02 -15.54 11.79
C GLN A 119 -5.57 -15.07 13.14
N VAL A 120 -6.39 -14.01 13.16
CA VAL A 120 -7.06 -13.53 14.37
C VAL A 120 -7.96 -14.62 14.95
N ALA A 121 -8.79 -15.26 14.14
CA ALA A 121 -9.67 -16.34 14.60
C ALA A 121 -8.86 -17.52 15.19
N ASN A 122 -7.73 -17.88 14.57
CA ASN A 122 -6.84 -18.92 15.09
C ASN A 122 -6.21 -18.54 16.42
N LEU A 123 -5.76 -17.29 16.57
CA LEU A 123 -5.20 -16.77 17.82
C LEU A 123 -6.24 -16.71 18.94
N GLU A 124 -7.46 -16.29 18.65
CA GLU A 124 -8.57 -16.29 19.61
C GLU A 124 -8.88 -17.71 20.10
N ASN A 125 -8.94 -18.68 19.19
CA ASN A 125 -9.16 -20.09 19.53
C ASN A 125 -8.01 -20.64 20.39
N LEU A 126 -6.76 -20.30 20.05
CA LEU A 126 -5.59 -20.68 20.85
C LEU A 126 -5.65 -20.07 22.24
N GLN A 127 -5.98 -18.79 22.35
CA GLN A 127 -6.11 -18.08 23.62
C GLN A 127 -7.20 -18.72 24.49
N LYS A 128 -8.36 -19.04 23.90
CA LYS A 128 -9.45 -19.72 24.60
C LYS A 128 -9.04 -21.10 25.11
N SER A 129 -8.28 -21.86 24.33
CA SER A 129 -7.73 -23.15 24.75
C SER A 129 -6.74 -23.01 25.90
N ARG A 130 -5.83 -22.04 25.82
CA ARG A 130 -4.89 -21.72 26.91
C ARG A 130 -5.62 -21.31 28.19
N GLN A 131 -6.64 -20.47 28.09
CA GLN A 131 -7.42 -20.03 29.24
C GLN A 131 -8.12 -21.20 29.94
N ARG A 132 -8.68 -22.15 29.17
CA ARG A 132 -9.27 -23.38 29.73
C ARG A 132 -8.24 -24.21 30.48
N ARG A 133 -7.05 -24.40 29.91
CA ARG A 133 -5.96 -25.13 30.59
C ARG A 133 -5.50 -24.46 31.87
N ILE A 134 -5.39 -23.14 31.88
CA ILE A 134 -5.05 -22.39 33.10
C ILE A 134 -6.12 -22.64 34.17
N THR A 135 -7.40 -22.52 33.80
CA THR A 135 -8.53 -22.72 34.72
C THR A 135 -8.58 -24.15 35.26
N GLU A 136 -8.30 -25.14 34.41
CA GLU A 136 -8.21 -26.54 34.81
C GLU A 136 -7.05 -26.78 35.79
N LEU A 137 -5.85 -26.26 35.48
CA LEU A 137 -4.69 -26.36 36.36
C LEU A 137 -4.88 -25.65 37.69
N THR A 138 -5.56 -24.49 37.72
CA THR A 138 -5.89 -23.80 38.98
C THR A 138 -6.85 -24.64 39.82
N HIS A 139 -7.88 -25.25 39.22
CA HIS A 139 -8.79 -26.14 39.94
C HIS A 139 -8.07 -27.37 40.49
N VAL A 140 -7.16 -27.98 39.73
CA VAL A 140 -6.35 -29.11 40.21
C VAL A 140 -5.47 -28.67 41.39
N ALA A 141 -4.82 -27.51 41.30
CA ALA A 141 -3.99 -26.98 42.38
C ALA A 141 -4.82 -26.72 43.66
N GLU A 142 -6.02 -26.14 43.54
CA GLU A 142 -6.95 -25.92 44.66
C GLU A 142 -7.41 -27.25 45.28
N GLN A 143 -7.73 -28.26 44.47
CA GLN A 143 -8.11 -29.58 44.96
C GLN A 143 -6.96 -30.24 45.75
N GLU A 144 -5.73 -30.15 45.26
CA GLU A 144 -4.56 -30.68 45.97
C GLU A 144 -4.28 -29.89 47.26
N GLN A 145 -4.46 -28.57 47.25
CA GLN A 145 -4.34 -27.75 48.46
C GLN A 145 -5.42 -28.08 49.50
N ASN A 146 -6.66 -28.29 49.08
CA ASN A 146 -7.76 -28.68 49.96
C ASN A 146 -7.51 -30.06 50.59
N LYS A 147 -7.06 -31.05 49.80
CA LYS A 147 -6.67 -32.36 50.33
C LYS A 147 -5.56 -32.26 51.38
N ARG A 148 -4.53 -31.44 51.12
CA ARG A 148 -3.44 -31.20 52.10
C ARG A 148 -3.98 -30.54 53.37
N THR A 149 -4.79 -29.50 53.23
CA THR A 149 -5.39 -28.77 54.35
C THR A 149 -6.30 -29.66 55.19
N ASP A 150 -7.11 -30.53 54.57
CA ASP A 150 -7.98 -31.47 55.27
C ASP A 150 -7.17 -32.54 56.01
N ARG A 151 -6.06 -33.01 55.41
CA ARG A 151 -5.13 -33.90 56.09
C ARG A 151 -4.48 -33.24 57.30
N ASP A 152 -4.08 -31.97 57.18
CA ASP A 152 -3.48 -31.20 58.26
C ASP A 152 -4.48 -30.93 59.40
N LYS A 153 -5.76 -30.66 59.09
CA LYS A 153 -6.83 -30.53 60.10
C LYS A 153 -7.02 -31.83 60.90
N ILE A 154 -7.05 -32.98 60.22
CA ILE A 154 -7.20 -34.28 60.89
C ILE A 154 -6.00 -34.55 61.81
N ILE A 155 -4.79 -34.29 61.35
CA ILE A 155 -3.57 -34.44 62.15
C ILE A 155 -3.60 -33.50 63.37
N GLY A 156 -4.00 -32.24 63.18
CA GLY A 156 -4.14 -31.27 64.27
C GLY A 156 -5.14 -31.71 65.33
N LEU A 157 -6.30 -32.21 64.92
CA LEU A 157 -7.35 -32.69 65.84
C LEU A 157 -6.91 -33.95 66.59
N ALA A 158 -6.26 -34.91 65.92
CA ALA A 158 -5.72 -36.10 66.56
C ALA A 158 -4.62 -35.74 67.58
N GLY A 159 -3.72 -34.82 67.25
CA GLY A 159 -2.70 -34.31 68.16
C GLY A 159 -3.30 -33.64 69.39
N MET A 160 -4.34 -32.82 69.22
CA MET A 160 -5.05 -32.17 70.32
C MET A 160 -5.70 -33.19 71.27
N LEU A 161 -6.32 -34.24 70.74
CA LEU A 161 -6.96 -35.29 71.52
C LEU A 161 -5.92 -36.09 72.34
N LEU A 162 -4.77 -36.42 71.75
CA LEU A 162 -3.66 -37.07 72.46
C LEU A 162 -3.14 -36.23 73.62
N ILE A 163 -2.97 -34.92 73.41
CA ILE A 163 -2.55 -33.99 74.47
C ILE A 163 -3.61 -33.93 75.58
N ALA A 164 -4.90 -33.86 75.24
CA ALA A 164 -5.99 -33.86 76.21
C ALA A 164 -6.01 -35.14 77.06
N LEU A 165 -5.80 -36.32 76.46
CA LEU A 165 -5.69 -37.60 77.17
C LEU A 165 -4.48 -37.65 78.10
N LEU A 166 -3.32 -37.14 77.66
CA LEU A 166 -2.13 -37.05 78.52
C LEU A 166 -2.39 -36.15 79.73
N LEU A 167 -3.00 -34.98 79.53
CA LEU A 167 -3.37 -34.09 80.64
C LEU A 167 -4.39 -34.75 81.58
N TYR A 168 -5.37 -35.46 81.03
CA TYR A 168 -6.38 -36.18 81.80
C TYR A 168 -5.76 -37.28 82.68
N THR A 169 -4.87 -38.11 82.12
CA THR A 169 -4.18 -39.17 82.87
C THR A 169 -3.26 -38.61 83.95
N LEU A 170 -2.55 -37.51 83.68
CA LEU A 170 -1.75 -36.80 84.70
C LEU A 170 -2.64 -36.25 85.81
N HIS A 171 -3.79 -35.67 85.49
CA HIS A 171 -4.76 -35.18 86.46
C HIS A 171 -5.30 -36.34 87.33
N LEU A 172 -5.62 -37.48 86.71
CA LEU A 172 -6.12 -38.66 87.42
C LEU A 172 -5.06 -39.28 88.33
N ARG A 173 -3.79 -39.35 87.89
CA ARG A 173 -2.65 -39.76 88.75
C ARG A 173 -2.50 -38.84 89.96
N ARG A 174 -2.59 -37.53 89.76
CA ARG A 174 -2.56 -36.55 90.86
C ARG A 174 -3.74 -36.75 91.83
N LYS A 175 -4.94 -37.03 91.33
CA LYS A 175 -6.13 -37.28 92.16
C LYS A 175 -5.97 -38.57 92.99
N LEU A 176 -5.52 -39.66 92.37
CA LEU A 176 -5.27 -40.93 93.07
C LEU A 176 -4.18 -40.81 94.14
N ALA A 177 -3.08 -40.10 93.87
CA ALA A 177 -2.04 -39.85 94.86
C ALA A 177 -2.55 -39.09 96.10
N ARG A 178 -3.48 -38.14 95.91
CA ARG A 178 -4.14 -37.41 97.02
C ARG A 178 -5.12 -38.28 97.81
N VAL A 179 -5.77 -39.24 97.17
CA VAL A 179 -6.70 -40.18 97.86
C VAL A 179 -5.92 -41.24 98.64
N ALA A 180 -4.82 -41.77 98.09
CA ALA A 180 -3.96 -42.75 98.76
C ALA A 180 -3.38 -42.20 100.07
N THR A 181 -2.93 -40.94 100.08
CA THR A 181 -2.43 -40.25 101.27
C THR A 181 -3.52 -39.97 102.31
N LYS A 182 -4.79 -39.88 101.91
CA LYS A 182 -5.93 -39.71 102.84
C LYS A 182 -6.37 -41.01 103.51
N LYS A 183 -6.09 -42.19 102.93
CA LYS A 183 -6.45 -43.50 103.49
C LYS A 183 -5.42 -44.04 104.51
N GLN A 184 -4.23 -43.43 104.56
CA GLN A 184 -3.17 -43.74 105.54
C GLN A 184 -3.16 -42.82 106.77
N ARG A 185 -4.12 -41.90 106.87
CA ARG A 185 -4.45 -41.17 108.10
C ARG A 185 -5.75 -41.72 108.65
#